data_AF-A0A969VPL0-F1
#
_entry.id   AF-A0A969VPL0-F1
#
_cell.length_a   1.000
_cell.length_b   1.000
_cell.length_c   1.000
_cell.angle_alpha   90.00
_cell.angle_beta   90.00
_cell.angle_gamma   90.00
#
_symmetry.space_group_name_H-M   'P 1'
#
loop_
_entity.id
_entity.type
_entity.pdbx_description
1 polymer ?
#
loop_
_entity_poly.entity_id
_entity_poly.type
_entity_poly.pdbx_seq_one_letter_code
_entity_poly.pdbx_strand_id
1 'polypeptide(L)'
;MYAETSKRLKHWLEIAPHKQFVTLDTHDGLGIVDVEDLLTEEEIYFTKDHIFKLGGNATVFANDGNTNNLDVYQVNCTYYSALGQYDQSYLLARAIQFFTPGIPQIYYIGLIAGENDLKLVEKTKNGRDINRKNIL
;
A
#
# COMPACT_ATOMS: atom_id res chain seq x y z
N MET A 1 0.07 2.75 13.36
CA MET A 1 0.94 2.33 12.22
C MET A 1 2.00 1.38 12.73
N TYR A 2 2.42 0.39 11.94
CA TYR A 2 3.04 -0.87 12.39
C TYR A 2 4.25 -0.74 13.31
N ALA A 3 5.16 0.19 13.03
CA ALA A 3 6.39 0.36 13.80
C ALA A 3 6.21 1.26 15.04
N GLU A 4 4.99 1.79 15.27
CA GLU A 4 4.62 2.68 16.39
C GLU A 4 5.58 3.86 16.62
N THR A 5 6.24 4.29 15.55
CA THR A 5 7.24 5.36 15.56
C THR A 5 6.99 6.32 14.41
N SER A 6 7.22 7.60 14.66
CA SER A 6 7.13 8.67 13.65
C SER A 6 8.49 9.10 13.10
N LYS A 7 9.61 8.50 13.57
CA LYS A 7 10.98 8.95 13.24
C LYS A 7 11.24 9.03 11.74
N ARG A 8 10.90 7.97 10.99
CA ARG A 8 11.12 7.87 9.54
C ARG A 8 10.24 8.84 8.76
N LEU A 9 8.96 8.93 9.13
CA LEU A 9 8.02 9.88 8.55
C LEU A 9 8.46 11.33 8.78
N LYS A 10 8.88 11.66 10.01
CA LYS A 10 9.38 13.00 10.35
C LYS A 10 10.59 13.36 9.50
N HIS A 11 11.57 12.45 9.43
CA HIS A 11 12.76 12.68 8.62
C HIS A 11 12.42 12.87 7.13
N TRP A 12 11.54 12.02 6.58
CA TRP A 12 11.11 12.16 5.20
C TRP A 12 10.43 13.52 4.95
N LEU A 13 9.55 13.98 5.84
CA LEU A 13 8.90 15.29 5.73
C LEU A 13 9.90 16.46 5.77
N GLU A 14 11.08 16.29 6.38
CA GLU A 14 12.14 17.32 6.42
C GLU A 14 12.93 17.40 5.11
N ILE A 15 13.03 16.31 4.35
CA ILE A 15 13.86 16.22 3.12
C ILE A 15 13.06 16.13 1.82
N ALA A 16 11.76 15.81 1.89
CA ALA A 16 10.94 15.56 0.72
C ALA A 16 10.71 16.83 -0.13
N PRO A 17 10.67 16.70 -1.46
CA PRO A 17 10.32 17.82 -2.33
C PRO A 17 8.84 18.21 -2.16
N HIS A 18 8.54 19.49 -1.95
CA HIS A 18 7.16 19.94 -1.72
C HIS A 18 6.27 19.92 -2.98
N LYS A 19 6.86 19.83 -4.17
CA LYS A 19 6.13 19.78 -5.45
C LYS A 19 5.94 18.33 -5.89
N GLN A 20 4.99 17.66 -5.25
CA GLN A 20 4.72 16.23 -5.47
C GLN A 20 3.23 15.93 -5.47
N PHE A 21 2.86 14.81 -6.08
CA PHE A 21 1.58 14.16 -5.84
C PHE A 21 1.76 13.17 -4.69
N VAL A 22 0.95 13.32 -3.64
CA VAL A 22 1.05 12.46 -2.44
C VAL A 22 -0.02 11.39 -2.54
N THR A 23 0.37 10.12 -2.55
CA THR A 23 -0.53 8.96 -2.66
C THR A 23 -0.32 7.99 -1.50
N LEU A 24 -1.37 7.26 -1.12
CA LEU A 24 -1.24 6.04 -0.31
C LEU A 24 -1.39 4.79 -1.18
N ASP A 25 -2.31 4.86 -2.13
CA ASP A 25 -2.68 3.82 -3.07
C ASP A 25 -2.75 4.36 -4.50
N THR A 26 -2.46 3.48 -5.45
CA THR A 26 -2.59 3.74 -6.88
C THR A 26 -3.27 2.55 -7.56
N HIS A 27 -3.31 2.55 -8.89
CA HIS A 27 -3.76 1.39 -9.66
C HIS A 27 -2.74 0.25 -9.70
N ASP A 28 -1.49 0.50 -9.30
CA ASP A 28 -0.43 -0.51 -9.18
C ASP A 28 -0.26 -0.96 -7.72
N GLY A 29 0.73 -1.82 -7.45
CA GLY A 29 0.99 -2.33 -6.11
C GLY A 29 1.67 -1.31 -5.20
N LEU A 30 1.77 -1.64 -3.91
CA LEU A 30 2.48 -0.83 -2.92
C LEU A 30 3.99 -0.97 -3.15
N GLY A 31 4.67 0.11 -3.52
CA GLY A 31 6.12 0.13 -3.77
C GLY A 31 6.92 -0.01 -2.49
N ILE A 32 7.56 -1.17 -2.30
CA ILE A 32 8.36 -1.45 -1.10
C ILE A 32 9.83 -1.04 -1.29
N VAL A 33 10.30 -0.99 -2.54
CA VAL A 33 11.67 -0.52 -2.85
C VAL A 33 11.80 1.00 -2.86
N ASP A 34 10.69 1.74 -2.96
CA ASP A 34 10.72 3.21 -3.02
C ASP A 34 11.22 3.86 -1.71
N VAL A 35 11.34 3.06 -0.65
CA VAL A 35 11.86 3.47 0.67
C VAL A 35 13.27 2.98 0.94
N GLU A 36 13.95 2.40 -0.06
CA GLU A 36 15.40 2.20 -0.02
C GLU A 36 16.09 3.54 0.30
N ASP A 37 17.17 3.48 1.08
CA ASP A 37 17.87 4.62 1.71
C ASP A 37 17.09 5.40 2.81
N LEU A 38 15.76 5.26 2.90
CA LEU A 38 14.97 5.85 3.98
C LEU A 38 14.78 4.88 5.17
N LEU A 39 14.56 3.60 4.88
CA LEU A 39 14.39 2.51 5.85
C LEU A 39 15.57 1.55 5.82
N THR A 40 15.86 0.88 6.94
CA THR A 40 16.79 -0.26 6.95
C THR A 40 16.16 -1.48 6.28
N GLU A 41 16.99 -2.42 5.83
CA GLU A 41 16.50 -3.71 5.29
C GLU A 41 15.57 -4.44 6.28
N GLU A 42 15.87 -4.36 7.58
CA GLU A 42 15.04 -4.93 8.64
C GLU A 42 13.66 -4.26 8.73
N GLU A 43 13.60 -2.92 8.63
CA GLU A 43 12.34 -2.16 8.62
C GLU A 43 11.52 -2.43 7.36
N ILE A 44 12.19 -2.57 6.21
CA ILE A 44 11.57 -2.96 4.93
C ILE A 44 10.97 -4.36 5.03
N TYR A 45 11.75 -5.33 5.50
CA TYR A 45 11.30 -6.71 5.69
C TYR A 45 10.14 -6.80 6.67
N PHE A 46 10.23 -6.11 7.81
CA PHE A 46 9.17 -6.05 8.81
C PHE A 46 7.86 -5.49 8.24
N THR A 47 7.95 -4.42 7.44
CA THR A 47 6.79 -3.80 6.79
C THR A 47 6.16 -4.75 5.77
N LYS A 48 6.99 -5.39 4.93
CA LYS A 48 6.55 -6.38 3.95
C LYS A 48 5.82 -7.54 4.63
N ASP A 49 6.43 -8.14 5.64
CA ASP A 49 5.86 -9.24 6.42
C ASP A 49 4.52 -8.86 7.08
N HIS A 50 4.41 -7.64 7.63
CA HIS A 50 3.14 -7.14 8.17
C HIS A 50 2.05 -7.00 7.11
N ILE A 51 2.37 -6.45 5.94
CA ILE A 51 1.40 -6.32 4.84
C ILE A 51 0.93 -7.71 4.39
N PHE A 52 1.82 -8.70 4.29
CA PHE A 52 1.42 -10.07 3.95
C PHE A 52 0.54 -10.71 5.03
N LYS A 53 0.87 -10.51 6.31
CA LYS A 53 0.07 -11.02 7.44
C LYS A 53 -1.34 -10.43 7.46
N LEU A 54 -1.47 -9.12 7.21
CA LEU A 54 -2.74 -8.41 7.29
C LEU A 54 -3.56 -8.48 6.00
N GLY A 55 -2.91 -8.41 4.83
CA GLY A 55 -3.52 -8.61 3.52
C GLY A 55 -3.97 -10.05 3.27
N GLY A 56 -3.46 -10.98 4.09
CA GLY A 56 -3.88 -12.38 4.13
C GLY A 56 -3.51 -13.17 2.87
N ASN A 57 -4.15 -14.34 2.73
CA ASN A 57 -3.91 -15.25 1.61
C ASN A 57 -4.12 -14.59 0.24
N ALA A 58 -4.97 -13.56 0.16
CA ALA A 58 -5.23 -12.85 -1.09
C ALA A 58 -4.00 -12.12 -1.60
N THR A 59 -3.29 -11.42 -0.71
CA THR A 59 -2.01 -10.78 -1.03
C THR A 59 -0.96 -11.83 -1.35
N VAL A 60 -0.88 -12.94 -0.62
CA VAL A 60 0.08 -14.02 -0.95
C VAL A 60 -0.18 -14.57 -2.36
N PHE A 61 -1.43 -14.91 -2.68
CA PHE A 61 -1.82 -15.44 -3.99
C PHE A 61 -1.58 -14.43 -5.13
N ALA A 62 -1.94 -13.16 -4.91
CA ALA A 62 -1.72 -12.09 -5.87
C ALA A 62 -0.25 -11.75 -6.08
N ASN A 63 0.65 -12.20 -5.20
CA ASN A 63 2.10 -12.00 -5.30
C ASN A 63 2.87 -13.31 -5.61
N ASP A 64 2.18 -14.45 -5.73
CA ASP A 64 2.79 -15.75 -6.07
C ASP A 64 3.14 -15.81 -7.58
N GLY A 65 4.25 -16.47 -7.91
CA GLY A 65 4.90 -16.48 -9.23
C GLY A 65 4.09 -17.12 -10.36
N ASN A 66 2.92 -17.69 -10.06
CA ASN A 66 1.95 -18.19 -11.04
C ASN A 66 0.99 -17.11 -11.56
N THR A 67 0.98 -15.93 -10.96
CA THR A 67 0.31 -14.74 -11.51
C THR A 67 1.30 -14.02 -12.42
N ASN A 68 0.83 -13.40 -13.51
CA ASN A 68 1.68 -12.59 -14.41
C ASN A 68 2.13 -11.29 -13.70
N ASN A 69 2.91 -11.41 -12.64
CA ASN A 69 3.47 -10.30 -11.89
C ASN A 69 4.75 -9.85 -12.56
N LEU A 70 4.65 -8.70 -13.22
CA LEU A 70 5.79 -8.00 -13.78
C LEU A 70 6.69 -7.36 -12.71
N ASP A 71 6.25 -7.26 -11.45
CA ASP A 71 6.96 -6.48 -10.43
C ASP A 71 7.32 -7.28 -9.18
N VAL A 72 8.59 -7.67 -9.08
CA VAL A 72 9.22 -8.20 -7.85
C VAL A 72 9.31 -7.11 -6.76
N TYR A 73 9.05 -5.85 -7.12
CA TYR A 73 9.32 -4.65 -6.33
C TYR A 73 8.09 -4.04 -5.63
N GLN A 74 6.91 -4.60 -5.87
CA GLN A 74 5.64 -4.10 -5.34
C GLN A 74 4.89 -5.20 -4.61
N VAL A 75 4.02 -4.82 -3.68
CA VAL A 75 3.06 -5.75 -3.06
C VAL A 75 1.65 -5.43 -3.52
N ASN A 76 1.03 -6.39 -4.21
CA ASN A 76 -0.36 -6.32 -4.62
C ASN A 76 -1.29 -6.44 -3.39
N CYS A 77 -1.81 -5.31 -2.92
CA CYS A 77 -2.75 -5.23 -1.80
C CYS A 77 -3.48 -3.87 -1.87
N THR A 78 -4.73 -3.81 -1.44
CA THR A 78 -5.38 -2.52 -1.16
C THR A 78 -4.74 -1.89 0.07
N TYR A 79 -4.63 -0.56 0.12
CA TYR A 79 -4.03 0.11 1.29
C TYR A 79 -4.84 -0.09 2.57
N TYR A 80 -6.16 -0.21 2.44
CA TYR A 80 -7.05 -0.49 3.59
C TYR A 80 -6.82 -1.90 4.15
N SER A 81 -6.74 -2.93 3.30
CA SER A 81 -6.37 -4.28 3.73
C SER A 81 -4.94 -4.38 4.25
N ALA A 82 -3.99 -3.62 3.68
CA ALA A 82 -2.63 -3.56 4.20
C ALA A 82 -2.64 -3.14 5.68
N LEU A 83 -3.45 -2.12 6.03
CA LEU A 83 -3.63 -1.65 7.40
C LEU A 83 -4.47 -2.59 8.29
N GLY A 84 -4.83 -3.78 7.83
CA GLY A 84 -5.63 -4.74 8.59
C GLY A 84 -7.09 -4.32 8.74
N GLN A 85 -7.60 -3.46 7.84
CA GLN A 85 -8.99 -2.96 7.87
C GLN A 85 -9.32 -2.20 9.17
N TYR A 86 -8.31 -1.56 9.77
CA TYR A 86 -8.49 -0.75 10.96
C TYR A 86 -8.80 0.71 10.57
N ASP A 87 -10.07 1.10 10.71
CA ASP A 87 -10.57 2.45 10.38
C ASP A 87 -9.72 3.58 10.95
N GLN A 88 -9.37 3.48 12.23
CA GLN A 88 -8.56 4.53 12.90
C GLN A 88 -7.17 4.66 12.27
N SER A 89 -6.54 3.54 11.92
CA SER A 89 -5.24 3.55 11.23
C SER A 89 -5.38 4.13 9.83
N TYR A 90 -6.45 3.80 9.12
CA TYR A 90 -6.69 4.28 7.76
C TYR A 90 -6.98 5.78 7.71
N LEU A 91 -7.83 6.27 8.61
CA LEU A 91 -8.12 7.70 8.75
C LEU A 91 -6.86 8.48 9.16
N LEU A 92 -6.05 7.93 10.06
CA LEU A 92 -4.77 8.54 10.44
C LEU A 92 -3.81 8.62 9.25
N ALA A 93 -3.69 7.56 8.45
CA ALA A 93 -2.85 7.55 7.27
C ALA A 93 -3.32 8.60 6.23
N ARG A 94 -4.63 8.73 6.01
CA ARG A 94 -5.20 9.77 5.14
C ARG A 94 -4.99 11.18 5.70
N ALA A 95 -5.12 11.37 7.02
CA ALA A 95 -4.79 12.65 7.65
C ALA A 95 -3.31 13.01 7.41
N ILE A 96 -2.37 12.08 7.61
CA ILE A 96 -0.96 12.29 7.30
C ILE A 96 -0.77 12.67 5.83
N GLN A 97 -1.43 11.95 4.91
CA GLN A 97 -1.39 12.24 3.48
C GLN A 97 -1.84 13.68 3.16
N PHE A 98 -2.95 14.13 3.74
CA PHE A 98 -3.52 15.46 3.45
C PHE A 98 -2.71 16.61 4.07
N PHE A 99 -2.04 16.36 5.18
CA PHE A 99 -1.18 17.35 5.83
C PHE A 99 0.27 17.33 5.32
N THR A 100 0.62 16.38 4.45
CA THR A 100 1.93 16.30 3.79
C THR A 100 1.99 17.35 2.66
N PRO A 101 3.08 18.14 2.54
CA PRO A 101 3.24 19.10 1.44
C PRO A 101 3.16 18.43 0.05
N GLY A 102 2.21 18.87 -0.77
CA GLY A 102 1.97 18.37 -2.12
C GLY A 102 0.48 18.39 -2.51
N ILE A 103 0.14 17.72 -3.61
CA ILE A 103 -1.24 17.53 -4.07
C ILE A 103 -1.67 16.11 -3.68
N PRO A 104 -2.56 15.93 -2.70
CA PRO A 104 -3.02 14.60 -2.33
C PRO A 104 -3.90 13.99 -3.42
N GLN A 105 -3.60 12.75 -3.80
CA GLN A 105 -4.42 11.95 -4.71
C GLN A 105 -4.98 10.73 -3.99
N ILE A 106 -6.27 10.48 -4.18
CA ILE A 106 -6.98 9.36 -3.58
C ILE A 106 -7.42 8.44 -4.72
N TYR A 107 -6.91 7.21 -4.73
CA TYR A 107 -7.36 6.20 -5.68
C TYR A 107 -8.75 5.69 -5.29
N TYR A 108 -9.57 5.34 -6.28
CA TYR A 108 -11.01 5.14 -6.07
C TYR A 108 -11.33 3.96 -5.14
N ILE A 109 -10.48 2.92 -5.09
CA ILE A 109 -10.63 1.82 -4.14
C ILE A 109 -10.41 2.31 -2.70
N GLY A 110 -9.36 3.10 -2.45
CA GLY A 110 -9.15 3.72 -1.15
C GLY A 110 -10.25 4.70 -0.77
N LEU A 111 -10.78 5.47 -1.72
CA LEU A 111 -11.89 6.40 -1.44
C LEU A 111 -13.05 5.73 -0.71
N ILE A 112 -13.33 4.47 -1.04
CA ILE A 112 -14.42 3.68 -0.45
C ILE A 112 -13.96 2.68 0.62
N ALA A 113 -12.71 2.78 1.10
CA ALA A 113 -12.10 1.80 2.00
C ALA A 113 -12.23 0.36 1.48
N GLY A 114 -12.02 0.16 0.17
CA GLY A 114 -12.18 -1.13 -0.47
C GLY A 114 -11.13 -2.14 -0.01
N GLU A 115 -11.58 -3.37 0.20
CA GLU A 115 -10.76 -4.52 0.58
C GLU A 115 -10.21 -5.27 -0.64
N ASN A 116 -9.23 -6.15 -0.41
CA ASN A 116 -8.67 -7.05 -1.41
C ASN A 116 -9.75 -7.87 -2.16
N ASP A 117 -9.75 -7.81 -3.50
CA ASP A 117 -10.65 -8.61 -4.34
C ASP A 117 -10.00 -9.90 -4.83
N LEU A 118 -10.00 -10.93 -3.99
CA LEU A 118 -9.46 -12.25 -4.34
C LEU A 118 -10.22 -12.90 -5.51
N LYS A 119 -11.54 -12.70 -5.59
CA LYS A 119 -12.36 -13.31 -6.66
C LYS A 119 -11.95 -12.79 -8.02
N LEU A 120 -11.64 -11.50 -8.11
CA LEU A 120 -11.18 -10.90 -9.35
C LEU A 120 -9.79 -11.44 -9.73
N VAL A 121 -8.84 -11.51 -8.78
CA VAL A 121 -7.51 -12.10 -9.03
C VAL A 121 -7.62 -13.56 -9.48
N GLU A 122 -8.48 -14.36 -8.84
CA GLU A 122 -8.70 -15.76 -9.22
C GLU A 122 -9.25 -15.90 -10.63
N LYS A 123 -10.13 -14.96 -11.05
CA LYS A 123 -10.74 -14.94 -12.38
C LYS A 123 -9.77 -14.48 -13.46
N THR A 124 -9.00 -13.43 -13.21
CA THR A 124 -8.17 -12.78 -14.24
C THR A 124 -6.74 -13.30 -14.27
N LYS A 125 -6.29 -13.97 -13.19
CA LYS A 125 -4.90 -14.38 -12.98
C LYS A 125 -3.91 -13.21 -13.01
N ASN A 126 -4.39 -12.00 -12.77
CA ASN A 126 -3.59 -10.79 -12.64
C ASN A 126 -3.57 -10.32 -11.18
N GLY A 127 -2.39 -10.30 -10.57
CA GLY A 127 -2.22 -9.95 -9.16
C GLY A 127 -2.70 -8.52 -8.83
N ARG A 128 -2.50 -7.55 -9.74
CA ARG A 128 -2.89 -6.15 -9.51
C ARG A 128 -4.40 -5.97 -9.42
N ASP A 129 -5.19 -6.90 -9.95
CA ASP A 129 -6.64 -6.82 -9.90
C ASP A 129 -7.20 -6.93 -8.47
N ILE A 130 -6.38 -7.35 -7.50
CA ILE A 130 -6.71 -7.31 -6.07
C ILE A 130 -7.16 -5.91 -5.61
N ASN A 131 -6.66 -4.86 -6.29
CA ASN A 131 -6.92 -3.45 -6.01
C ASN A 131 -7.56 -2.74 -7.23
N ARG A 132 -8.33 -3.46 -8.06
CA ARG A 132 -9.00 -2.90 -9.27
C ARG A 132 -10.45 -3.34 -9.40
N LYS A 133 -11.12 -3.61 -8.28
CA LYS A 133 -12.53 -4.01 -8.25
C LYS A 133 -13.40 -2.98 -8.97
N ASN A 134 -14.32 -3.44 -9.82
CA ASN A 134 -15.36 -2.60 -10.37
C ASN A 134 -16.42 -2.30 -9.30
N ILE A 135 -16.74 -1.02 -9.13
CA ILE A 135 -17.66 -0.51 -8.12
C ILE A 135 -19.02 -0.08 -8.70
N LEU A 136 -19.25 -0.41 -9.96
CA LEU A 136 -20.46 -0.12 -10.74
C LEU A 136 -21.08 -1.42 -11.28
#